data_AF-A0A0B2PXT4-F1
#
_entry.id   AF-A0A0B2PXT4-F1
#
_cell.length_a   1.000
_cell.length_b   1.000
_cell.length_c   1.000
_cell.angle_alpha   90.00
_cell.angle_beta   90.00
_cell.angle_gamma   90.00
#
_symmetry.space_group_name_H-M   'P 1'
#
loop_
_entity.id
_entity.type
_entity.pdbx_description
1 polymer ?
#
loop_
_entity_poly.entity_id
_entity_poly.type
_entity_poly.pdbx_seq_one_letter_code
_entity_poly.pdbx_strand_id
1 'polypeptide(L)' 'INLPNGDSVTAYFSGTVKFSQNFIIHDVLFVPEFKFNLLSISKLFFSLKYILIFYDFFCTIQERSTLQMIGLAR' A
#
# COMPACT_ATOMS: atom_id res chain seq x y z
N ILE A 1 -7.10 9.87 -11.51
CA ILE A 1 -7.29 9.25 -10.17
C ILE A 1 -7.84 10.30 -9.24
N ASN A 2 -8.85 9.94 -8.45
CA ASN A 2 -9.48 10.88 -7.52
C ASN A 2 -8.86 10.67 -6.14
N LEU A 3 -8.28 11.73 -5.59
CA LEU A 3 -7.63 11.72 -4.30
C LEU A 3 -8.64 11.95 -3.17
N PRO A 4 -8.33 11.52 -1.93
CA PRO A 4 -9.22 11.73 -0.78
C PRO A 4 -9.47 13.20 -0.43
N ASN A 5 -8.61 14.11 -0.91
CA ASN A 5 -8.77 15.56 -0.73
C ASN A 5 -9.70 16.21 -1.77
N GLY A 6 -10.28 15.43 -2.70
CA GLY A 6 -11.18 15.91 -3.75
C GLY A 6 -10.49 16.23 -5.07
N ASP A 7 -9.15 16.28 -5.11
CA ASP A 7 -8.41 16.58 -6.33
C ASP A 7 -8.42 15.39 -7.30
N SER A 8 -8.36 15.71 -8.60
CA SER A 8 -8.16 14.73 -9.65
C SER A 8 -6.78 14.92 -10.27
N VAL A 9 -5.97 13.86 -10.21
CA VAL A 9 -4.60 13.85 -10.74
C VAL A 9 -4.44 12.79 -11.83
N THR A 10 -3.43 12.93 -12.67
CA THR A 10 -3.10 11.98 -13.74
C THR A 10 -1.92 11.13 -13.30
N ALA A 11 -2.07 9.80 -13.37
CA ALA A 11 -0.93 8.91 -13.23
C ALA A 11 -0.15 8.86 -14.54
N TYR A 12 1.17 9.03 -14.49
CA TYR A 12 2.01 9.07 -15.68
C TYR A 12 2.34 7.66 -16.17
N PHE A 13 2.60 6.75 -15.23
CA PHE A 13 2.83 5.34 -15.52
C PHE A 13 2.39 4.46 -14.37
N SER A 14 2.23 3.17 -14.66
CA SER A 14 2.02 2.12 -13.66
C SER A 14 3.22 1.17 -13.66
N GLY A 15 3.58 0.66 -12.49
CA GLY A 15 4.74 -0.21 -12.32
C GLY A 15 4.59 -1.21 -11.18
N THR A 16 5.66 -1.96 -10.93
CA THR A 16 5.74 -2.91 -9.81
C THR A 16 6.72 -2.37 -8.77
N VAL A 17 6.29 -2.32 -7.51
CA VAL A 17 7.14 -1.96 -6.38
C VAL A 17 7.43 -3.21 -5.55
N LYS A 18 8.71 -3.53 -5.38
CA LYS A 18 9.19 -4.64 -4.56
C LYS A 18 9.69 -4.08 -3.22
N PHE A 19 8.96 -4.36 -2.14
CA PHE A 19 9.38 -3.99 -0.78
C PHE A 19 10.28 -5.06 -0.16
N SER A 20 10.01 -6.34 -0.45
CA SER A 20 10.85 -7.47 -0.03
C SER A 20 10.72 -8.64 -1.02
N GLN A 21 11.42 -9.75 -0.78
CA GLN A 21 11.30 -10.94 -1.63
C GLN A 21 9.86 -11.48 -1.68
N ASN A 22 9.11 -11.32 -0.59
CA ASN A 22 7.77 -11.88 -0.43
C ASN A 22 6.68 -10.79 -0.40
N PHE A 23 7.06 -9.51 -0.56
CA PHE A 23 6.11 -8.38 -0.56
C PHE A 23 6.35 -7.53 -1.80
N ILE A 24 5.54 -7.80 -2.83
CA ILE A 24 5.58 -7.16 -4.14
C ILE A 24 4.18 -6.64 -4.44
N ILE A 25 4.09 -5.38 -4.86
CA ILE A 25 2.85 -4.73 -5.24
C ILE A 25 2.92 -4.39 -6.72
N HIS A 26 1.96 -4.91 -7.48
CA HIS A 26 1.78 -4.61 -8.89
C HIS A 26 0.81 -3.44 -9.07
N ASP A 27 0.77 -2.90 -10.29
CA ASP A 27 -0.11 -1.80 -10.69
C ASP A 27 0.03 -0.51 -9.86
N VAL A 28 1.22 -0.23 -9.34
CA VAL A 28 1.51 0.98 -8.56
C VAL A 28 1.56 2.18 -9.50
N LEU A 29 0.73 3.19 -9.23
CA LEU A 29 0.63 4.41 -10.04
C LEU A 29 1.68 5.43 -9.62
N PHE A 30 2.46 5.94 -10.58
CA PHE A 30 3.36 7.06 -10.36
C PHE A 30 2.66 8.39 -10.64
N VAL A 31 2.66 9.25 -9.62
CA VAL A 31 2.01 10.57 -9.63
C VAL A 31 2.98 11.58 -9.01
N PRO A 32 3.78 12.31 -9.81
CA PRO A 32 4.83 13.20 -9.28
C PRO A 32 4.28 14.37 -8.45
N GLU A 33 3.05 14.81 -8.72
CA GLU A 33 2.37 15.87 -7.96
C GLU A 33 1.88 15.40 -6.58
N PHE A 34 1.86 14.09 -6.33
CA PHE A 34 1.38 13.51 -5.09
C PHE A 34 2.54 13.20 -4.13
N LYS A 35 2.61 13.98 -3.05
CA LYS A 35 3.75 13.95 -2.10
C LYS A 35 3.81 12.72 -1.21
N PHE A 36 2.72 11.95 -1.12
CA PHE A 36 2.60 10.81 -0.23
C PHE A 36 2.47 9.51 -1.01
N ASN A 37 2.90 8.40 -0.44
CA ASN A 37 2.57 7.09 -0.99
C ASN A 37 1.21 6.66 -0.48
N LEU A 38 0.26 6.43 -1.37
CA LEU A 38 -1.06 5.90 -1.00
C LEU A 38 -1.14 4.43 -1.39
N LEU A 39 -1.41 3.59 -0.40
CA LEU A 39 -1.66 2.18 -0.60
C LEU A 39 -3.14 1.87 -0.41
N SER A 40 -3.79 1.35 -1.45
CA SER A 40 -5.18 0.92 -1.34
C SER A 40 -5.26 -0.39 -0.57
N ILE A 41 -5.99 -0.38 0.56
CA ILE A 41 -6.22 -1.57 1.39
C ILE A 41 -6.93 -2.66 0.57
N SER A 42 -7.96 -2.32 -0.21
CA SER A 42 -8.66 -3.33 -1.01
C SER A 42 -7.72 -4.02 -2.00
N LYS A 43 -6.79 -3.30 -2.62
CA LYS A 43 -5.77 -3.88 -3.50
C LYS A 43 -4.74 -4.75 -2.75
N LEU A 44 -4.36 -4.34 -1.54
CA LEU A 44 -3.45 -5.11 -0.68
C LEU A 44 -4.05 -6.45 -0.24
N PHE A 45 -5.34 -6.45 0.13
CA PHE A 45 -6.04 -7.63 0.66
C PHE A 45 -6.63 -8.55 -0.41
N PHE A 46 -6.86 -8.06 -1.63
CA PHE A 46 -7.39 -8.87 -2.72
C PHE A 46 -6.36 -9.85 -3.29
N SER A 47 -5.06 -9.54 -3.17
CA SER A 47 -3.98 -10.34 -3.74
C SER A 47 -3.16 -11.13 -2.71
N LEU A 48 -3.15 -10.71 -1.44
CA LEU A 48 -2.17 -11.21 -0.47
C LEU A 48 -2.79 -11.55 0.90
N LYS A 49 -2.27 -12.63 1.50
CA LYS A 49 -2.65 -13.20 2.81
C LYS A 49 -2.16 -12.32 3.97
N TYR A 50 -2.48 -11.03 3.98
CA TYR A 50 -2.04 -10.13 5.04
C TYR A 50 -3.16 -9.77 6.02
N ILE A 51 -2.74 -9.21 7.15
CA ILE A 51 -3.54 -8.61 8.21
C ILE A 51 -2.99 -7.19 8.43
N LEU A 52 -3.88 -6.20 8.55
CA LEU A 52 -3.52 -4.86 9.02
C LEU A 52 -4.07 -4.70 10.44
N ILE A 53 -3.22 -4.25 11.36
CA ILE A 53 -3.62 -3.90 12.72
C ILE A 53 -3.37 -2.42 12.90
N PHE A 54 -4.43 -1.67 13.21
CA PHE A 54 -4.36 -0.24 13.48
C PHE A 54 -4.20 0.01 14.98
N TYR A 55 -3.22 0.82 15.33
CA TYR A 55 -2.97 1.36 16.66
C TYR A 55 -3.15 2.88 16.61
N ASP A 56 -3.09 3.54 17.76
CA ASP A 56 -3.35 4.99 17.88
C ASP A 56 -2.46 5.87 16.98
N PHE A 57 -1.22 5.44 16.72
CA PHE A 57 -0.22 6.26 15.99
C PHE A 57 0.48 5.53 14.85
N PHE A 58 0.08 4.29 14.56
CA PHE A 58 0.71 3.48 13.53
C PHE A 58 -0.18 2.31 13.16
N CYS A 59 0.11 1.67 12.04
CA CYS A 59 -0.44 0.37 11.71
C CYS A 59 0.65 -0.62 11.35
N THR A 60 0.40 -1.90 11.60
CA THR A 60 1.30 -2.99 11.24
C THR A 60 0.68 -3.84 10.14
N ILE A 61 1.53 -4.36 9.28
CA ILE A 61 1.19 -5.33 8.25
C ILE A 61 1.80 -6.66 8.68
N GLN A 62 0.95 -7.68 8.83
CA GLN A 62 1.36 -9.02 9.25
C GLN A 62 1.01 -10.06 8.18
N GLU A 63 1.85 -11.06 8.03
CA GLU A 63 1.52 -12.26 7.25
C GLU A 63 0.52 -13.12 8.02
N ARG A 64 -0.61 -13.47 7.40
CA ARG A 64 -1.71 -14.19 8.05
C ARG A 64 -1.33 -15.59 8.52
N SER A 65 -0.41 -16.28 7.82
CA SER A 65 -0.02 -17.66 8.15
C SER A 65 0.89 -17.73 9.36
N THR A 66 1.92 -16.89 9.41
CA THR A 66 2.94 -16.93 10.46
C THR A 66 2.71 -15.88 11.55
N LEU A 67 1.81 -14.92 11.31
CA LEU A 67 1.64 -13.70 12.10
C LEU A 67 2.90 -12.84 12.18
N GLN A 68 3.87 -13.10 11.30
CA GLN A 68 5.11 -12.32 11.24
C GLN A 68 4.80 -10.89 10.80
N MET A 69 5.31 -9.89 11.53
CA MET A 69 5.25 -8.49 11.13
C MET A 69 6.21 -8.27 9.95
N ILE A 70 5.66 -7.81 8.83
CA ILE A 70 6.39 -7.56 7.59
C ILE A 70 6.47 -6.07 7.22
N GLY A 71 5.69 -5.23 7.90
CA GLY A 71 5.68 -3.79 7.66
C GLY A 71 5.10 -3.00 8.82
N LEU A 72 5.62 -1.78 8.98
CA LEU A 72 5.15 -0.76 9.90
C LEU A 72 4.86 0.50 9.08
N ALA A 73 3.67 1.07 9.21
CA ALA A 73 3.31 2.36 8.65
C ALA A 73 2.91 3.32 9.78
N ARG A 74 3.31 4.58 9.64
CA ARG A 74 3.07 5.68 10.58
C ARG A 74 2.34 6.80 9.86
#